data_AF-A0A418GKT9-F1
#
_entry.id   AF-A0A418GKT9-F1
#
_cell.length_a   1.000
_cell.length_b   1.000
_cell.length_c   1.000
_cell.angle_alpha   90.00
_cell.angle_beta   90.00
_cell.angle_gamma   90.00
#
_symmetry.space_group_name_H-M   'P 1'
#
loop_
_entity.id
_entity.type
_entity.pdbx_description
1 polymer ?
#
loop_
_entity_poly.entity_id
_entity_poly.type
_entity_poly.pdbx_seq_one_letter_code
_entity_poly.pdbx_strand_id
1 'polypeptide(L)'
;MPVQFSAALQEAQATFDVDFLEIGPGATLTQLTNGHALGDRLAFSSLPAGARSSDEHKHILDTVAALWVRGHNIDLSAFAGEQPRRVSLPTYAFDKIRYWVDSPEEQRSAVTPVADAGSVIPSEPSVRRQPRPAFSVPYAAPESKTQRGLVAICEALLGIDGLGIDDNFFEAGGHSLMLGMLLAQVQERFAVTLSFFDVMEDASVRALAQLVEQEQQDDGGSALAVLVNDMINE
;
A
#
# COMPACT_ATOMS: atom_id res chain seq x y z
N MET A 1 3.81 10.38 -10.74
CA MET A 1 2.56 11.12 -11.04
C MET A 1 1.58 10.82 -9.91
N PRO A 2 1.00 11.84 -9.25
CA PRO A 2 0.00 11.60 -8.20
C PRO A 2 -1.25 10.92 -8.77
N VAL A 3 -1.90 10.09 -7.96
CA VAL A 3 -3.15 9.42 -8.32
C VAL A 3 -4.26 10.48 -8.39
N GLN A 4 -4.86 10.66 -9.57
CA GLN A 4 -5.94 11.63 -9.79
C GLN A 4 -7.32 10.95 -9.69
N PHE A 5 -7.66 10.47 -8.48
CA PHE A 5 -8.89 9.69 -8.26
C PHE A 5 -10.16 10.46 -8.66
N SER A 6 -10.32 11.71 -8.20
CA SER A 6 -11.50 12.51 -8.50
C SER A 6 -11.70 12.79 -9.99
N ALA A 7 -10.60 13.04 -10.72
CA ALA A 7 -10.67 13.26 -12.17
C ALA A 7 -11.08 11.97 -12.90
N ALA A 8 -10.52 10.83 -12.50
CA ALA A 8 -10.91 9.53 -13.05
C ALA A 8 -12.38 9.18 -12.75
N LEU A 9 -12.87 9.50 -11.55
CA LEU A 9 -14.27 9.29 -11.18
C LEU A 9 -15.22 10.17 -12.00
N GLN A 10 -14.89 11.45 -12.19
CA GLN A 10 -15.68 12.36 -13.03
C GLN A 10 -15.75 11.88 -14.49
N GLU A 11 -14.60 11.46 -15.05
CA GLU A 11 -14.56 10.90 -16.40
C GLU A 11 -15.41 9.64 -16.53
N ALA A 12 -15.33 8.74 -15.54
CA ALA A 12 -16.15 7.52 -15.51
C ALA A 12 -17.65 7.85 -15.43
N GLN A 13 -18.05 8.83 -14.61
CA GLN A 13 -19.45 9.27 -14.49
C GLN A 13 -19.98 9.95 -15.76
N ALA A 14 -19.11 10.61 -16.53
CA ALA A 14 -19.46 11.24 -17.80
C ALA A 14 -19.55 10.20 -18.93
N THR A 15 -18.72 9.16 -18.88
CA THR A 15 -18.62 8.14 -19.93
C THR A 15 -19.65 7.02 -19.74
N PHE A 16 -19.90 6.61 -18.50
CA PHE A 16 -20.69 5.43 -18.18
C PHE A 16 -21.84 5.78 -17.23
N ASP A 17 -23.01 5.21 -17.51
CA ASP A 17 -24.16 5.27 -16.62
C ASP A 17 -24.25 4.00 -15.77
N VAL A 18 -23.37 3.91 -14.78
CA VAL A 18 -23.20 2.70 -13.94
C VAL A 18 -23.13 3.06 -12.46
N ASP A 19 -23.61 2.13 -11.63
CA ASP A 19 -23.28 2.11 -10.20
C ASP A 19 -21.83 1.57 -10.02
N PHE A 20 -21.19 1.92 -8.91
CA PHE A 20 -19.80 1.54 -8.62
C PHE A 20 -19.73 0.40 -7.60
N LEU A 21 -18.82 -0.55 -7.83
CA LEU A 21 -18.57 -1.65 -6.90
C LEU A 21 -17.07 -1.76 -6.61
N GLU A 22 -16.68 -1.59 -5.35
CA GLU A 22 -15.36 -1.87 -4.83
C GLU A 22 -15.21 -3.38 -4.56
N ILE A 23 -14.11 -3.96 -5.06
CA ILE A 23 -13.79 -5.37 -4.87
C ILE A 23 -12.59 -5.49 -3.93
N GLY A 24 -12.81 -5.93 -2.70
CA GLY A 24 -11.74 -6.15 -1.72
C GLY A 24 -12.20 -5.92 -0.28
N PRO A 25 -11.39 -6.29 0.73
CA PRO A 25 -11.75 -6.32 2.17
C PRO A 25 -11.92 -4.94 2.82
N GLY A 26 -12.08 -3.88 2.02
CA GLY A 26 -12.12 -2.50 2.45
C GLY A 26 -13.31 -1.75 1.89
N ALA A 27 -13.45 -0.49 2.33
CA ALA A 27 -14.46 0.43 1.83
C ALA A 27 -13.85 1.78 1.44
N THR A 28 -12.53 1.83 1.21
CA THR A 28 -11.80 3.09 1.01
C THR A 28 -12.24 3.75 -0.29
N LEU A 29 -12.32 3.00 -1.39
CA LEU A 29 -12.74 3.56 -2.68
C LEU A 29 -14.22 3.95 -2.64
N THR A 30 -15.05 3.16 -1.98
CA THR A 30 -16.47 3.44 -1.76
C THR A 30 -16.65 4.73 -0.96
N GLN A 31 -15.88 4.92 0.12
CA GLN A 31 -15.91 6.13 0.93
C GLN A 31 -15.44 7.37 0.16
N LEU A 32 -14.34 7.26 -0.60
CA LEU A 32 -13.85 8.34 -1.46
C LEU A 32 -14.87 8.70 -2.55
N THR A 33 -15.55 7.69 -3.11
CA THR A 33 -16.60 7.87 -4.12
C THR A 33 -17.82 8.57 -3.54
N ASN A 34 -18.27 8.17 -2.36
CA ASN A 34 -19.40 8.80 -1.65
C ASN A 34 -19.13 10.25 -1.22
N GLY A 35 -17.86 10.68 -1.15
CA GLY A 35 -17.49 12.08 -0.96
C GLY A 35 -17.76 12.98 -2.18
N HIS A 36 -18.16 12.41 -3.31
CA HIS A 36 -18.47 13.13 -4.55
C HIS A 36 -19.97 13.06 -4.88
N ALA A 37 -20.46 14.01 -5.66
CA ALA A 37 -21.85 13.98 -6.13
C ALA A 37 -22.04 12.85 -7.15
N LEU A 38 -22.75 11.79 -6.75
CA LEU A 38 -23.04 10.63 -7.60
C LEU A 38 -24.35 10.77 -8.39
N GLY A 39 -25.16 11.79 -8.13
CA GLY A 39 -26.52 11.86 -8.64
C GLY A 39 -27.36 10.71 -8.08
N ASP A 40 -28.03 9.96 -8.96
CA ASP A 40 -28.83 8.78 -8.58
C ASP A 40 -28.00 7.49 -8.45
N ARG A 41 -26.69 7.55 -8.70
CA ARG A 41 -25.78 6.40 -8.68
C ARG A 41 -25.30 6.11 -7.25
N LEU A 42 -24.97 4.85 -6.99
CA LEU A 42 -24.46 4.40 -5.69
C LEU A 42 -23.11 3.72 -5.82
N ALA A 43 -22.35 3.75 -4.73
CA ALA A 43 -21.12 3.00 -4.57
C ALA A 43 -21.30 1.91 -3.50
N PHE A 44 -20.93 0.69 -3.83
CA PHE A 44 -21.01 -0.48 -2.97
C PHE A 44 -19.61 -1.05 -2.71
N SER A 45 -19.41 -1.70 -1.56
CA SER A 45 -18.23 -2.54 -1.34
C SER A 45 -18.66 -4.00 -1.24
N SER A 46 -17.93 -4.89 -1.91
CA SER A 46 -18.22 -6.32 -1.90
C SER A 46 -17.87 -7.01 -0.57
N LEU A 47 -16.95 -6.46 0.23
CA LEU A 47 -16.57 -7.02 1.52
C LEU A 47 -16.59 -5.95 2.64
N PRO A 48 -17.05 -6.31 3.84
CA PRO A 48 -17.07 -5.40 4.97
C PRO A 48 -15.65 -5.18 5.53
N ALA A 49 -15.35 -3.93 5.91
CA ALA A 49 -14.07 -3.57 6.50
C ALA A 49 -13.87 -4.29 7.84
N GLY A 50 -12.85 -5.16 7.91
CA GLY A 50 -12.43 -5.83 9.16
C GLY A 50 -13.34 -6.95 9.65
N ALA A 51 -14.15 -7.56 8.77
CA ALA A 51 -15.11 -8.57 9.16
C ALA A 51 -14.51 -9.96 9.48
N ARG A 52 -15.22 -10.71 10.33
CA ARG A 52 -15.03 -12.14 10.50
C ARG A 52 -15.76 -12.89 9.37
N SER A 53 -15.26 -14.06 8.98
CA SER A 53 -15.76 -14.84 7.82
C SER A 53 -17.29 -15.05 7.75
N SER A 54 -18.00 -15.11 8.89
CA SER A 54 -19.46 -15.23 8.91
C SER A 54 -20.20 -13.97 8.45
N ASP A 55 -19.59 -12.79 8.63
CA ASP A 55 -20.18 -11.49 8.29
C ASP A 55 -19.95 -11.15 6.80
N GLU A 56 -18.90 -11.73 6.20
CA GLU A 56 -18.54 -11.52 4.78
C GLU A 56 -19.61 -12.07 3.83
N HIS A 57 -20.05 -13.32 4.04
CA HIS A 57 -21.08 -13.93 3.19
C HIS A 57 -22.40 -13.18 3.25
N LYS A 58 -22.80 -12.72 4.44
CA LYS A 58 -24.01 -11.93 4.61
C LYS A 58 -23.91 -10.59 3.88
N HIS A 59 -22.78 -9.90 4.01
CA HIS A 59 -22.56 -8.61 3.36
C HIS A 59 -22.54 -8.71 1.83
N ILE A 60 -21.94 -9.77 1.28
CA ILE A 60 -21.99 -10.05 -0.16
C ILE A 60 -23.45 -10.23 -0.60
N LEU A 61 -24.23 -11.03 0.13
CA LEU A 61 -25.65 -11.25 -0.17
C LEU A 61 -26.48 -9.97 -0.09
N ASP A 62 -26.25 -9.14 0.93
CA ASP A 62 -26.92 -7.85 1.08
C ASP A 62 -26.57 -6.91 -0.10
N THR A 63 -25.31 -6.91 -0.54
CA THR A 63 -24.84 -6.12 -1.68
C THR A 63 -25.46 -6.60 -2.99
N VAL A 64 -25.50 -7.92 -3.22
CA VAL A 64 -26.16 -8.53 -4.38
C VAL A 64 -27.65 -8.20 -4.41
N ALA A 65 -28.32 -8.29 -3.25
CA ALA A 65 -29.73 -7.95 -3.13
C ALA A 65 -29.99 -6.47 -3.46
N ALA A 66 -29.13 -5.57 -2.98
CA ALA A 66 -29.24 -4.14 -3.28
C ALA A 66 -29.06 -3.84 -4.78
N LEU A 67 -28.10 -4.49 -5.44
CA LEU A 67 -27.89 -4.36 -6.89
C LEU A 67 -29.10 -4.91 -7.68
N TRP A 68 -29.64 -6.07 -7.28
CA TRP A 68 -30.81 -6.66 -7.92
C TRP A 68 -32.06 -5.78 -7.82
N VAL A 69 -32.33 -5.19 -6.65
CA VAL A 69 -33.46 -4.25 -6.46
C VAL A 69 -33.35 -3.02 -7.36
N ARG A 70 -32.14 -2.61 -7.74
CA ARG A 70 -31.89 -1.50 -8.68
C ARG A 70 -32.00 -1.91 -10.14
N GLY A 71 -32.31 -3.17 -10.44
CA GLY A 71 -32.52 -3.67 -11.79
C GLY A 71 -31.25 -4.19 -12.47
N HIS A 72 -30.15 -4.34 -11.74
CA HIS A 72 -28.97 -5.02 -12.28
C HIS A 72 -29.27 -6.50 -12.51
N ASN A 73 -28.89 -7.01 -13.68
CA ASN A 73 -29.07 -8.42 -14.02
C ASN A 73 -27.99 -9.27 -13.32
N ILE A 74 -28.33 -9.84 -12.17
CA ILE A 74 -27.43 -10.70 -11.41
C ILE A 74 -27.63 -12.15 -11.81
N ASP A 75 -26.57 -12.79 -12.30
CA ASP A 75 -26.56 -14.24 -12.50
C ASP A 75 -26.38 -14.97 -11.16
N LEU A 76 -27.50 -15.40 -10.56
CA LEU A 76 -27.49 -16.16 -9.32
C LEU A 76 -26.90 -17.57 -9.48
N SER A 77 -26.82 -18.10 -10.70
CA SER A 77 -26.22 -19.41 -10.94
C SER A 77 -24.71 -19.41 -10.69
N ALA A 78 -24.04 -18.28 -10.96
CA ALA A 78 -22.64 -18.07 -10.62
C ALA A 78 -22.40 -18.04 -9.09
N PHE A 79 -23.39 -17.61 -8.31
CA PHE A 79 -23.32 -17.59 -6.85
C PHE A 79 -23.61 -18.97 -6.21
N ALA A 80 -24.47 -19.77 -6.83
CA ALA A 80 -24.96 -21.03 -6.26
C ALA A 80 -24.22 -22.29 -6.76
N GLY A 81 -23.45 -22.20 -7.86
CA GLY A 81 -23.16 -23.37 -8.70
C GLY A 81 -21.70 -23.81 -8.85
N GLU A 82 -20.71 -22.93 -8.67
CA GLU A 82 -19.33 -23.30 -8.99
C GLU A 82 -18.43 -23.47 -7.76
N GLN A 83 -17.62 -24.53 -7.74
CA GLN A 83 -16.48 -24.58 -6.84
C GLN A 83 -15.57 -23.39 -7.18
N PRO A 84 -15.23 -22.52 -6.21
CA PRO A 84 -14.39 -21.36 -6.47
C PRO A 84 -13.10 -21.83 -7.12
N ARG A 85 -12.82 -21.33 -8.33
CA ARG A 85 -11.56 -21.62 -9.00
C ARG A 85 -10.43 -20.99 -8.19
N ARG A 86 -9.53 -21.81 -7.68
CA ARG A 86 -8.30 -21.33 -7.02
C ARG A 86 -7.42 -20.71 -8.08
N VAL A 87 -7.32 -19.38 -8.07
CA VAL A 87 -6.33 -18.66 -8.87
C VAL A 87 -5.06 -18.56 -8.05
N SER A 88 -3.91 -18.89 -8.64
CA SER A 88 -2.63 -18.67 -7.97
C SER A 88 -2.44 -17.17 -7.81
N LEU A 89 -2.32 -16.72 -6.56
CA LEU A 89 -1.83 -15.37 -6.31
C LEU A 89 -0.40 -15.28 -6.82
N PRO A 90 -0.04 -14.26 -7.60
CA PRO A 90 1.35 -14.07 -7.98
C PRO A 90 2.21 -14.04 -6.72
N THR A 91 3.36 -14.70 -6.78
CA THR A 91 4.34 -14.77 -5.69
C THR A 91 4.92 -13.40 -5.31
N TYR A 92 4.60 -12.35 -6.08
CA TYR A 92 5.00 -10.96 -5.85
C TYR A 92 3.84 -9.99 -6.19
N ALA A 93 3.47 -9.12 -5.24
CA ALA A 93 2.28 -8.26 -5.32
C ALA A 93 2.34 -7.14 -6.40
N PHE A 94 3.47 -7.00 -7.10
CA PHE A 94 3.71 -5.94 -8.10
C PHE A 94 4.04 -6.47 -9.49
N ASP A 95 3.99 -7.79 -9.68
CA ASP A 95 4.13 -8.36 -11.02
C ASP A 95 2.91 -7.96 -11.83
N LYS A 96 3.11 -7.12 -12.86
CA LYS A 96 2.02 -6.54 -13.65
C LYS A 96 1.47 -7.59 -14.62
N ILE A 97 0.71 -8.53 -14.08
CA ILE A 97 -0.07 -9.47 -14.88
C ILE A 97 -1.39 -8.80 -15.21
N ARG A 98 -1.62 -8.52 -16.50
CA ARG A 98 -2.91 -8.03 -16.98
C ARG A 98 -3.90 -9.20 -16.98
N TYR A 99 -4.90 -9.12 -16.12
CA TYR A 99 -6.07 -9.98 -16.19
C TYR A 99 -7.19 -9.22 -16.88
N TRP A 100 -7.63 -9.68 -18.04
CA TRP A 100 -8.90 -9.27 -18.62
C TRP A 100 -9.99 -10.17 -18.02
N VAL A 101 -11.08 -9.58 -17.56
CA VAL A 101 -12.30 -10.36 -17.30
C VAL A 101 -12.97 -10.50 -18.66
N ASP A 102 -12.59 -11.53 -19.41
CA ASP A 102 -13.17 -11.79 -20.73
C ASP A 102 -14.64 -12.20 -20.58
N SER A 103 -15.47 -11.79 -21.54
CA SER A 103 -16.86 -12.22 -21.58
C SER A 103 -16.94 -13.72 -21.92
N PRO A 104 -17.95 -14.46 -21.41
CA PRO A 104 -18.02 -15.94 -21.52
C PRO A 104 -17.99 -16.50 -22.95
N GLU A 105 -18.21 -15.67 -23.97
CA GLU A 105 -18.25 -16.08 -25.38
C GLU A 105 -16.86 -16.33 -25.98
N GLU A 106 -15.81 -15.61 -25.53
CA GLU A 106 -14.44 -15.76 -26.06
C GLU A 106 -13.70 -16.97 -25.46
N GLN A 107 -14.10 -17.41 -24.26
CA GLN A 107 -13.46 -18.54 -23.57
C GLN A 107 -13.76 -19.92 -24.18
N ARG A 108 -14.71 -20.03 -25.12
CA ARG A 108 -15.00 -21.31 -25.82
C ARG A 108 -14.05 -21.63 -26.97
N SER A 109 -13.31 -20.65 -27.52
CA SER A 109 -12.46 -20.86 -28.70
C SER A 109 -10.96 -20.92 -28.43
N ALA A 110 -10.49 -20.51 -27.25
CA ALA A 110 -9.05 -20.46 -26.97
C ALA A 110 -8.59 -21.64 -26.09
N VAL A 111 -8.68 -22.85 -26.63
CA VAL A 111 -7.82 -23.96 -26.18
C VAL A 111 -6.76 -24.16 -27.25
N THR A 112 -5.56 -23.64 -27.00
CA THR A 112 -4.36 -24.12 -27.70
C THR A 112 -3.23 -24.21 -26.68
N PRO A 113 -2.56 -25.37 -26.56
CA PRO A 113 -1.45 -25.52 -25.63
C PRO A 113 -0.21 -24.85 -26.24
N VAL A 114 0.45 -23.98 -25.47
CA VAL A 114 1.79 -23.49 -25.84
C VAL A 114 2.82 -24.39 -25.17
N ALA A 115 3.44 -25.24 -25.98
CA ALA A 115 4.65 -25.96 -25.65
C ALA A 115 5.88 -25.11 -25.98
N ASP A 116 6.83 -25.12 -25.03
CA ASP A 116 8.28 -24.94 -25.14
C ASP A 116 8.86 -23.71 -25.88
N ALA A 117 9.51 -22.81 -25.13
CA ALA A 117 10.68 -22.07 -25.58
C ALA A 117 11.42 -21.39 -24.42
N GLY A 118 12.58 -21.92 -24.08
CA GLY A 118 13.79 -21.12 -23.83
C GLY A 118 13.92 -20.43 -22.47
N SER A 119 14.74 -21.03 -21.61
CA SER A 119 15.39 -20.36 -20.49
C SER A 119 16.14 -19.11 -20.97
N VAL A 120 15.60 -17.94 -20.66
CA VAL A 120 16.32 -16.67 -20.65
C VAL A 120 16.25 -16.19 -19.21
N ILE A 121 17.36 -16.27 -18.50
CA ILE A 121 17.53 -15.57 -17.22
C ILE A 121 17.60 -14.08 -17.57
N PRO A 122 16.61 -13.23 -17.20
CA PRO A 122 16.74 -11.81 -17.42
C PRO A 122 17.77 -11.27 -16.42
N SER A 123 18.77 -10.58 -16.93
CA SER A 123 19.72 -9.79 -16.14
C SER A 123 18.98 -8.75 -15.31
N GLU A 124 19.44 -8.50 -14.09
CA GLU A 124 18.80 -7.64 -13.08
C GLU A 124 18.28 -6.30 -13.65
N PRO A 125 17.04 -5.87 -13.29
CA PRO A 125 16.53 -4.57 -13.72
C PRO A 125 17.33 -3.46 -13.04
N SER A 126 18.05 -2.66 -13.83
CA SER A 126 18.62 -1.41 -13.35
C SER A 126 17.48 -0.46 -12.96
N VAL A 127 17.20 -0.36 -11.66
CA VAL A 127 16.18 0.56 -11.12
C VAL A 127 16.61 1.99 -11.45
N ARG A 128 15.97 2.60 -12.45
CA ARG A 128 16.15 4.04 -12.73
C ARG A 128 15.59 4.82 -11.56
N ARG A 129 16.45 5.37 -10.73
CA ARG A 129 16.07 6.28 -9.64
C ARG A 129 15.66 7.63 -10.22
N GLN A 130 14.64 8.22 -9.61
CA GLN A 130 14.02 9.47 -10.05
C GLN A 130 14.61 10.66 -9.29
N PRO A 131 14.66 11.87 -9.89
CA PRO A 131 15.12 13.07 -9.19
C PRO A 131 14.17 13.49 -8.06
N ARG A 132 14.70 14.18 -7.03
CA ARG A 132 13.92 14.77 -5.93
C ARG A 132 12.68 15.54 -6.44
N PRO A 133 11.47 15.18 -5.97
CA PRO A 133 10.24 15.92 -6.24
C PRO A 133 10.31 17.40 -5.82
N ALA A 134 9.42 18.23 -6.37
CA ALA A 134 9.27 19.61 -5.95
C ALA A 134 8.52 19.68 -4.61
N PHE A 135 9.25 19.64 -3.50
CA PHE A 135 8.70 19.86 -2.16
C PHE A 135 8.48 21.35 -1.89
N SER A 136 7.56 21.66 -0.97
CA SER A 136 7.33 23.00 -0.44
C SER A 136 8.47 23.50 0.46
N VAL A 137 9.32 22.58 0.92
CA VAL A 137 10.50 22.83 1.75
C VAL A 137 11.80 22.87 0.93
N PRO A 138 12.75 23.76 1.28
CA PRO A 138 14.06 23.80 0.64
C PRO A 138 14.83 22.50 0.90
N TYR A 139 15.71 22.13 -0.03
CA TYR A 139 16.59 20.98 0.18
C TYR A 139 17.56 21.28 1.33
N ALA A 140 17.64 20.35 2.28
CA ALA A 140 18.62 20.33 3.35
C ALA A 140 19.40 19.01 3.32
N ALA A 141 20.73 19.09 3.27
CA ALA A 141 21.59 17.91 3.18
C ALA A 141 21.71 17.19 4.54
N PRO A 142 21.91 15.87 4.57
CA PRO A 142 22.10 15.12 5.80
C PRO A 142 23.43 15.45 6.51
N GLU A 143 23.32 15.89 7.76
CA GLU A 143 24.43 16.36 8.59
C GLU A 143 24.99 15.23 9.47
N SER A 144 24.12 14.39 10.05
CA SER A 144 24.52 13.31 10.96
C SER A 144 24.73 11.95 10.25
N LYS A 145 25.45 11.02 10.90
CA LYS A 145 25.59 9.64 10.40
C LYS A 145 24.24 8.93 10.32
N THR A 146 23.39 9.16 11.32
CA THR A 146 22.01 8.65 11.40
C THR A 146 21.19 9.16 10.23
N GLN A 147 21.19 10.48 10.00
CA GLN A 147 20.49 11.10 8.88
C GLN A 147 20.96 10.53 7.53
N ARG A 148 22.26 10.39 7.29
CA ARG A 148 22.77 9.77 6.05
C ARG A 148 22.30 8.32 5.87
N GLY A 149 22.27 7.55 6.95
CA GLY A 149 21.79 6.17 6.92
C GLY A 149 20.29 6.09 6.62
N LEU A 150 19.49 6.97 7.22
CA LEU A 150 18.05 7.08 7.00
C LEU A 150 17.73 7.56 5.59
N VAL A 151 18.41 8.60 5.08
CA VAL A 151 18.29 9.03 3.67
C VAL A 151 18.53 7.85 2.74
N ALA A 152 19.60 7.08 2.94
CA ALA A 152 19.92 5.94 2.08
C ALA A 152 18.82 4.86 2.08
N ILE A 153 18.17 4.62 3.24
CA ILE A 153 17.02 3.70 3.33
C ILE A 153 15.81 4.28 2.58
N CYS A 154 15.47 5.54 2.83
CA CYS A 154 14.34 6.20 2.18
C CYS A 154 14.50 6.27 0.66
N GLU A 155 15.69 6.63 0.17
CA GLU A 155 16.02 6.65 -1.27
C GLU A 155 15.90 5.27 -1.91
N ALA A 156 16.35 4.22 -1.22
CA ALA A 156 16.25 2.85 -1.71
C ALA A 156 14.79 2.36 -1.79
N LEU A 157 13.97 2.73 -0.80
CA LEU A 157 12.55 2.38 -0.77
C LEU A 157 11.76 3.17 -1.81
N LEU A 158 11.93 4.49 -1.85
CA LEU A 158 11.18 5.40 -2.73
C LEU A 158 11.68 5.40 -4.17
N GLY A 159 12.91 4.93 -4.41
CA GLY A 159 13.55 5.01 -5.72
C GLY A 159 13.84 6.45 -6.16
N ILE A 160 14.13 7.34 -5.21
CA ILE A 160 14.43 8.76 -5.43
C ILE A 160 15.90 9.01 -5.08
N ASP A 161 16.61 9.80 -5.89
CA ASP A 161 17.94 10.31 -5.56
C ASP A 161 17.85 11.76 -5.07
N GLY A 162 18.64 12.08 -4.03
CA GLY A 162 18.81 13.42 -3.51
C GLY A 162 17.71 13.85 -2.54
N LEU A 163 17.20 12.93 -1.71
CA LEU A 163 16.22 13.27 -0.68
C LEU A 163 16.87 14.17 0.39
N GLY A 164 16.20 15.28 0.71
CA GLY A 164 16.58 16.18 1.80
C GLY A 164 16.12 15.67 3.15
N ILE A 165 16.73 16.16 4.24
CA ILE A 165 16.38 15.70 5.59
C ILE A 165 14.96 16.11 6.04
N ASP A 166 14.43 17.18 5.45
CA ASP A 166 13.11 17.73 5.75
C ASP A 166 12.02 17.24 4.77
N ASP A 167 12.40 16.40 3.80
CA ASP A 167 11.45 15.85 2.84
C ASP A 167 10.60 14.81 3.55
N ASN A 168 9.28 15.05 3.59
CA ASN A 168 8.35 14.13 4.23
C ASN A 168 8.22 12.84 3.39
N PHE A 169 8.39 11.69 4.02
CA PHE A 169 8.36 10.37 3.38
C PHE A 169 7.05 10.10 2.61
N PHE A 170 5.91 10.56 3.13
CA PHE A 170 4.62 10.35 2.47
C PHE A 170 4.41 11.30 1.29
N GLU A 171 4.86 12.55 1.39
CA GLU A 171 4.85 13.49 0.26
C GLU A 171 5.75 13.01 -0.88
N ALA A 172 6.84 12.31 -0.55
CA ALA A 172 7.73 11.66 -1.50
C ALA A 172 7.12 10.42 -2.19
N GLY A 173 5.91 9.99 -1.80
CA GLY A 173 5.20 8.84 -2.35
C GLY A 173 5.28 7.57 -1.50
N GLY A 174 5.81 7.65 -0.28
CA GLY A 174 5.78 6.57 0.69
C GLY A 174 4.36 6.22 1.16
N HIS A 175 4.16 4.96 1.53
CA HIS A 175 2.88 4.46 2.06
C HIS A 175 3.10 3.47 3.20
N SER A 176 2.02 3.03 3.87
CA SER A 176 2.06 2.21 5.09
C SER A 176 2.93 0.95 4.98
N LEU A 177 2.88 0.22 3.86
CA LEU A 177 3.76 -0.92 3.63
C LEU A 177 5.25 -0.52 3.54
N MET A 178 5.56 0.58 2.85
CA MET A 178 6.94 1.09 2.78
C MET A 178 7.42 1.64 4.11
N LEU A 179 6.51 2.23 4.90
CA LEU A 179 6.81 2.66 6.26
C LEU A 179 7.13 1.47 7.15
N GLY A 180 6.37 0.36 7.05
CA GLY A 180 6.71 -0.88 7.75
C GLY A 180 8.09 -1.43 7.36
N MET A 181 8.44 -1.39 6.07
CA MET A 181 9.78 -1.76 5.59
C MET A 181 10.88 -0.81 6.07
N LEU A 182 10.60 0.49 6.12
CA LEU A 182 11.49 1.52 6.67
C LEU A 182 11.78 1.22 8.14
N LEU A 183 10.74 1.01 8.95
CA LEU A 183 10.87 0.69 10.37
C LEU A 183 11.68 -0.59 10.60
N ALA A 184 11.46 -1.64 9.80
CA ALA A 184 12.23 -2.87 9.87
C ALA A 184 13.72 -2.65 9.56
N GLN A 185 14.05 -1.87 8.52
CA GLN A 185 15.44 -1.55 8.19
C GLN A 185 16.09 -0.62 9.21
N VAL A 186 15.32 0.29 9.83
CA VAL A 186 15.80 1.12 10.93
C VAL A 186 16.15 0.27 12.14
N GLN A 187 15.29 -0.68 12.50
CA GLN A 187 15.55 -1.63 13.58
C GLN A 187 16.80 -2.45 13.32
N GLU A 188 16.95 -3.01 12.12
CA GLU A 188 18.12 -3.81 11.75
C GLU A 188 19.42 -2.98 11.78
N ARG A 189 19.38 -1.75 11.29
CA ARG A 189 20.59 -0.93 11.10
C ARG A 189 21.01 -0.15 12.35
N PHE A 190 20.04 0.31 13.14
CA PHE A 190 20.28 1.19 14.28
C PHE A 190 19.99 0.53 15.63
N ALA A 191 19.49 -0.72 15.63
CA ALA A 191 19.10 -1.48 16.82
C ALA A 191 18.01 -0.79 17.67
N VAL A 192 17.19 0.07 17.05
CA VAL A 192 16.12 0.82 17.70
C VAL A 192 14.75 0.40 17.15
N THR A 193 13.78 0.20 18.02
CA THR A 193 12.40 -0.09 17.61
C THR A 193 11.55 1.16 17.74
N LEU A 194 11.16 1.76 16.62
CA LEU A 194 10.26 2.91 16.61
C LEU A 194 8.80 2.47 16.43
N SER A 195 7.88 3.12 17.15
CA SER A 195 6.46 2.90 16.93
C SER A 195 6.01 3.52 15.61
N PHE A 196 5.06 2.86 14.97
CA PHE A 196 4.41 3.40 13.79
C PHE A 196 3.74 4.76 14.05
N PHE A 197 3.13 4.93 15.23
CA PHE A 197 2.44 6.17 15.58
C PHE A 197 3.40 7.36 15.74
N ASP A 198 4.58 7.14 16.31
CA ASP A 198 5.58 8.21 16.54
C ASP A 198 6.13 8.75 15.22
N VAL A 199 6.23 7.89 14.20
CA VAL A 199 6.73 8.29 12.87
C VAL A 199 5.64 8.90 11.99
N MET A 200 4.36 8.61 12.25
CA MET A 200 3.25 9.13 11.45
C MET A 200 3.03 10.64 11.61
N GLU A 201 3.40 11.21 12.76
CA GLU A 201 3.24 12.64 13.04
C GLU A 201 4.16 13.50 12.17
N ASP A 202 5.43 13.12 12.06
CA ASP A 202 6.40 13.72 11.15
C ASP A 202 7.34 12.64 10.59
N ALA A 203 7.08 12.23 9.34
CA ALA A 203 7.86 11.22 8.64
C ALA A 203 9.02 11.83 7.83
N SER A 204 9.58 12.96 8.27
CA SER A 204 10.84 13.49 7.73
C SER A 204 12.04 12.70 8.27
N VAL A 205 13.14 12.68 7.51
CA VAL A 205 14.39 12.05 7.97
C VAL A 205 14.94 12.74 9.22
N ARG A 206 14.71 14.06 9.37
CA ARG A 206 15.09 14.80 10.57
C ARG A 206 14.37 14.27 11.82
N ALA A 207 13.04 14.14 11.76
CA ALA A 207 12.25 13.64 12.89
C ALA A 207 12.61 12.18 13.23
N LEU A 208 12.72 11.33 12.21
CA LEU A 208 13.20 9.94 12.37
C LEU A 208 14.58 9.87 13.03
N ALA A 209 15.52 10.73 12.64
CA ALA A 209 16.85 10.76 13.24
C ALA A 209 16.80 11.16 14.73
N GLN A 210 15.95 12.11 15.10
CA GLN A 210 15.75 12.52 16.49
C GLN A 210 15.21 11.37 17.34
N LEU A 211 14.20 10.65 16.83
CA LEU A 211 13.63 9.49 17.53
C LEU A 211 14.68 8.37 17.71
N VAL A 212 15.47 8.06 16.68
CA VAL A 212 16.55 7.06 16.78
C VAL A 212 17.61 7.49 17.80
N GLU A 213 18.04 8.75 17.75
CA GLU A 213 19.06 9.27 18.66
C GLU A 213 18.59 9.32 20.11
N GLN A 214 17.30 9.59 20.35
CA GLN A 214 16.69 9.58 21.68
C GLN A 214 16.63 8.17 22.28
N GLU A 215 16.17 7.17 21.52
CA GLU A 215 16.13 5.77 21.95
C GLU A 215 17.54 5.22 22.22
N GLN A 216 18.54 5.58 21.40
CA GLN A 216 19.93 5.19 21.64
C GLN A 216 20.53 5.83 22.90
N GLN A 217 20.06 7.01 23.29
CA GLN A 217 20.45 7.66 24.54
C GLN A 217 19.78 7.01 25.75
N ASP A 218 18.52 6.60 25.64
CA ASP A 218 17.78 5.95 26.72
C ASP A 218 18.30 4.52 27.00
N ASP A 219 18.63 3.74 25.96
CA ASP A 219 19.27 2.44 26.13
C ASP A 219 20.70 2.55 26.70
N GLY A 220 21.47 3.55 26.25
CA GLY A 220 22.82 3.83 26.77
C GLY A 220 22.83 4.36 28.20
N GLY A 221 21.84 5.19 28.56
CA GLY A 221 21.65 5.75 29.90
C GLY A 221 21.17 4.71 30.91
N SER A 222 20.27 3.81 30.50
CA SER A 222 19.82 2.68 31.31
C SER A 222 20.96 1.71 31.62
N ALA A 223 21.79 1.37 30.64
CA ALA A 223 22.94 0.49 30.84
C ALA A 223 24.01 1.10 31.78
N LEU A 224 24.28 2.41 31.67
CA LEU A 224 25.19 3.12 32.57
C LEU A 224 24.62 3.27 34.00
N ALA A 225 23.32 3.50 34.15
CA ALA A 225 22.67 3.59 35.46
C ALA A 225 22.68 2.24 36.20
N VAL A 226 22.50 1.12 35.48
CA VAL A 226 22.59 -0.24 36.05
C VAL A 226 24.02 -0.53 36.52
N LEU A 227 25.04 -0.19 35.72
CA LEU A 227 26.45 -0.40 36.10
C LEU A 227 26.88 0.47 37.30
N VAL A 228 26.41 1.71 37.40
CA VAL A 228 26.68 2.56 38.56
C VAL A 228 25.96 2.04 39.82
N ASN A 229 24.75 1.48 39.68
CA ASN A 229 24.00 0.93 40.80
C ASN A 229 24.61 -0.39 41.33
N ASP A 230 25.23 -1.20 40.46
CA ASP A 230 25.98 -2.39 40.88
C ASP A 230 27.31 -2.03 41.58
N MET A 231 28.02 -0.98 41.13
CA MET A 231 29.27 -0.53 41.77
C MET A 231 29.09 0.14 43.15
N ILE A 232 27.88 0.57 43.51
CA ILE A 232 27.57 1.20 44.80
C ILE A 232 27.09 0.17 45.84
N ASN A 233 26.73 -1.05 45.41
CA ASN A 233 26.21 -2.11 46.26
C ASN A 233 27.23 -3.23 46.60
N GLU A 234 28.52 -3.05 46.28
CA GLU A 234 29.64 -3.89 46.76
C GLU A 234 30.46 -3.22 47.87
#